data_AF-A0A6B1G4G5-F1
#
_entry.id   AF-A0A6B1G4G5-F1
#
_cell.length_a   1.000
_cell.length_b   1.000
_cell.length_c   1.000
_cell.angle_alpha   90.00
_cell.angle_beta   90.00
_cell.angle_gamma   90.00
#
_symmetry.space_group_name_H-M   'P 1'
#
loop_
_entity.id
_entity.type
_entity.pdbx_description
1 polymer ?
#
loop_
_entity_poly.entity_id
_entity_poly.type
_entity_poly.pdbx_seq_one_letter_code
_entity_poly.pdbx_strand_id
1 'polypeptide(L)'
;MSDDFDLRNPDTFVAGTVGPPGQRIFFLQATEAGHVVSLKLEKGQVWALANLLSELLEGESYEGPAAAFGELVEPVTAAWTVGRLATGMDTEGKVIVVVADEIDDDDDDPEADTDAAGEISPEDERAGGRARIHLDYATALGFAQQALLLVEKGRDFGMRNGHRPPKT
;
A
#
# COMPACT_ATOMS: atom_id res chain seq x y z
N MET A 1 6.60 19.32 5.75
CA MET A 1 6.49 19.13 4.30
C MET A 1 7.07 17.77 4.02
N SER A 2 6.19 16.79 3.92
CA SER A 2 6.57 15.43 3.56
C SER A 2 6.74 15.33 2.05
N ASP A 3 7.49 14.33 1.60
CA ASP A 3 7.79 14.14 0.18
C ASP A 3 6.57 13.63 -0.61
N ASP A 4 6.44 14.12 -1.84
CA ASP A 4 5.50 13.64 -2.85
C ASP A 4 6.20 12.63 -3.77
N PHE A 5 5.51 11.53 -4.08
CA PHE A 5 5.98 10.46 -4.94
C PHE A 5 5.01 10.24 -6.12
N ASP A 6 5.54 10.10 -7.32
CA ASP A 6 4.77 9.74 -8.53
C ASP A 6 5.54 8.65 -9.28
N LEU A 7 5.18 7.39 -9.04
CA LEU A 7 5.80 6.22 -9.66
C LEU A 7 4.95 5.77 -10.84
N ARG A 8 5.48 5.97 -12.05
CA ARG A 8 4.70 5.77 -13.29
C ARG A 8 4.88 4.38 -13.88
N ASN A 9 6.01 3.75 -13.61
CA ASN A 9 6.29 2.39 -14.06
C ASN A 9 7.10 1.64 -12.98
N PRO A 10 6.47 1.28 -11.85
CA PRO A 10 7.14 0.58 -10.77
C PRO A 10 7.58 -0.82 -11.21
N ASP A 11 8.83 -1.15 -10.88
CA ASP A 11 9.41 -2.50 -11.05
C ASP A 11 8.78 -3.50 -10.06
N THR A 12 8.41 -3.03 -8.86
CA THR A 12 7.71 -3.82 -7.85
C THR A 12 6.67 -2.98 -7.11
N PHE A 13 5.60 -3.64 -6.67
CA PHE A 13 4.57 -3.08 -5.78
C PHE A 13 4.12 -4.18 -4.82
N VAL A 14 4.49 -4.08 -3.54
CA VAL A 14 4.36 -5.18 -2.57
C VAL A 14 3.85 -4.68 -1.22
N ALA A 15 3.05 -5.51 -0.54
CA ALA A 15 2.76 -5.33 0.88
C ALA A 15 3.64 -6.27 1.70
N GLY A 16 4.15 -5.80 2.84
CA GLY A 16 4.94 -6.64 3.73
C GLY A 16 4.80 -6.22 5.19
N THR A 17 5.50 -6.96 6.06
CA THR A 17 5.50 -6.65 7.50
C THR A 17 6.89 -6.79 8.10
N VAL A 18 7.21 -5.93 9.05
CA VAL A 18 8.41 -6.02 9.89
C VAL A 18 8.00 -6.19 11.35
N GLY A 19 8.73 -7.03 12.09
CA GLY A 19 8.50 -7.29 13.51
C GLY A 19 7.88 -8.67 13.80
N PRO A 20 7.87 -9.08 15.08
CA PRO A 20 7.37 -10.39 15.49
C PRO A 20 5.83 -10.46 15.37
N PRO A 21 5.24 -11.67 15.29
CA PRO A 21 3.79 -11.85 15.37
C PRO A 21 3.20 -11.11 16.57
N GLY A 22 2.13 -10.32 16.33
CA GLY A 22 1.49 -9.47 17.36
C GLY A 22 2.05 -8.04 17.48
N GLN A 23 3.24 -7.76 16.93
CA GLN A 23 3.85 -6.42 16.86
C GLN A 23 4.28 -6.07 15.42
N ARG A 24 3.58 -6.63 14.44
CA ARG A 24 3.88 -6.41 13.02
C ARG A 24 3.47 -5.01 12.62
N ILE A 25 4.40 -4.29 12.00
CA ILE A 25 4.12 -3.05 11.28
C ILE A 25 3.96 -3.41 9.81
N PHE A 26 2.88 -2.96 9.18
CA PHE A 26 2.62 -3.19 7.77
C PHE A 26 3.21 -2.06 6.92
N PHE A 27 3.75 -2.44 5.77
CA PHE A 27 4.31 -1.51 4.81
C PHE A 27 3.77 -1.80 3.41
N LEU A 28 3.56 -0.74 2.65
CA LEU A 28 3.41 -0.76 1.20
C LEU A 28 4.72 -0.25 0.62
N GLN A 29 5.32 -1.01 -0.29
CA GLN A 29 6.57 -0.62 -0.92
C GLN A 29 6.45 -0.70 -2.42
N ALA A 30 6.91 0.35 -3.10
CA ALA A 30 7.06 0.40 -4.53
C ALA A 30 8.51 0.70 -4.89
N THR A 31 9.01 0.10 -5.97
CA THR A 31 10.34 0.42 -6.50
C THR A 31 10.25 0.86 -7.94
N GLU A 32 11.04 1.84 -8.35
CA GLU A 32 11.16 2.29 -9.74
C GLU A 32 12.58 2.78 -10.00
N ALA A 33 13.24 2.16 -10.99
CA ALA A 33 14.58 2.54 -11.43
C ALA A 33 15.62 2.62 -10.28
N GLY A 34 15.47 1.75 -9.28
CA GLY A 34 16.34 1.69 -8.10
C GLY A 34 15.95 2.62 -6.94
N HIS A 35 14.93 3.47 -7.09
CA HIS A 35 14.34 4.21 -5.98
C HIS A 35 13.31 3.34 -5.26
N VAL A 36 13.28 3.43 -3.93
CA VAL A 36 12.37 2.67 -3.07
C VAL A 36 11.52 3.64 -2.27
N VAL A 37 10.20 3.54 -2.43
CA VAL A 37 9.23 4.28 -1.62
C VAL A 37 8.54 3.28 -0.70
N SER A 38 8.65 3.49 0.62
CA SER A 38 7.97 2.68 1.62
C SER A 38 7.02 3.54 2.43
N LEU A 39 5.78 3.09 2.57
CA LEU A 39 4.73 3.76 3.34
C LEU A 39 4.27 2.83 4.45
N LYS A 40 4.00 3.37 5.63
CA LYS A 40 3.44 2.59 6.74
C LYS A 40 1.92 2.55 6.62
N LEU A 41 1.33 1.36 6.72
CA LEU A 41 -0.11 1.16 6.61
C LEU A 41 -0.67 0.43 7.83
N GLU A 42 -1.97 0.52 7.99
CA GLU A 42 -2.73 -0.41 8.83
C GLU A 42 -3.03 -1.72 8.10
N LYS A 43 -3.23 -2.80 8.87
CA LYS A 43 -3.65 -4.09 8.33
C LYS A 43 -4.96 -4.00 7.53
N GLY A 44 -5.92 -3.21 8.03
CA GLY A 44 -7.22 -3.00 7.39
C GLY A 44 -7.08 -2.33 6.02
N GLN A 45 -6.21 -1.33 5.91
CA GLN A 45 -5.90 -0.64 4.66
C GLN A 45 -5.28 -1.58 3.61
N VAL A 46 -4.33 -2.43 4.01
CA VAL A 46 -3.74 -3.45 3.11
C VAL A 46 -4.81 -4.40 2.58
N TRP A 47 -5.68 -4.89 3.46
CA TRP A 47 -6.78 -5.78 3.06
C TRP A 47 -7.79 -5.08 2.14
N ALA A 48 -8.18 -3.84 2.45
CA ALA A 48 -9.15 -3.09 1.66
C ALA A 48 -8.62 -2.81 0.24
N LEU A 49 -7.35 -2.38 0.13
CA LEU A 49 -6.71 -2.14 -1.17
C LEU A 49 -6.64 -3.42 -2.00
N ALA A 50 -6.28 -4.56 -1.40
CA ALA A 50 -6.17 -5.81 -2.12
C ALA A 50 -7.52 -6.31 -2.67
N ASN A 51 -8.61 -6.18 -1.91
CA ASN A 51 -9.95 -6.53 -2.39
C ASN A 51 -10.41 -5.57 -3.49
N LEU A 52 -10.24 -4.27 -3.30
CA LEU A 52 -10.62 -3.27 -4.29
C LEU A 52 -9.91 -3.48 -5.63
N LEU A 53 -8.61 -3.77 -5.61
CA LEU A 53 -7.87 -4.10 -6.83
C LEU A 53 -8.39 -5.39 -7.49
N SER A 54 -8.75 -6.40 -6.70
CA SER A 54 -9.34 -7.65 -7.24
C SER A 54 -10.68 -7.40 -7.92
N GLU A 55 -11.55 -6.61 -7.29
CA GLU A 55 -12.87 -6.23 -7.83
C GLU A 55 -12.75 -5.41 -9.12
N LEU A 56 -11.81 -4.46 -9.17
CA LEU A 56 -11.53 -3.67 -10.38
C LEU A 56 -11.09 -4.57 -11.54
N LEU A 57 -10.17 -5.51 -11.29
CA LEU A 57 -9.68 -6.45 -12.31
C LEU A 57 -10.76 -7.44 -12.78
N GLU A 58 -11.65 -7.86 -11.89
CA GLU A 58 -12.81 -8.68 -12.26
C GLU A 58 -13.78 -7.90 -13.15
N GLY A 59 -14.06 -6.63 -12.82
CA GLY A 59 -14.86 -5.73 -13.66
C GLY A 59 -14.29 -5.54 -15.06
N GLU A 60 -12.96 -5.52 -15.18
CA GLU A 60 -12.22 -5.44 -16.45
C GLU A 60 -12.06 -6.80 -17.16
N SER A 61 -12.56 -7.88 -16.56
CA SER A 61 -12.43 -9.26 -17.07
C SER A 61 -10.97 -9.63 -17.39
N TYR A 62 -10.02 -9.18 -16.56
CA TYR A 62 -8.61 -9.46 -16.76
C TYR A 62 -8.28 -10.91 -16.38
N GLU A 63 -7.91 -11.73 -17.37
CA GLU A 63 -7.54 -13.14 -17.21
C GLU A 63 -6.02 -13.40 -17.39
N GLY A 64 -5.22 -12.33 -17.44
CA GLY A 64 -3.77 -12.46 -17.64
C GLY A 64 -3.02 -12.99 -16.40
N PRO A 65 -1.73 -13.29 -16.55
CA PRO A 65 -0.93 -13.75 -15.43
C PRO A 65 -0.76 -12.63 -14.39
N ALA A 66 -0.67 -13.04 -13.12
CA ALA A 66 -0.18 -12.17 -12.05
C ALA A 66 1.32 -11.95 -12.22
N ALA A 67 1.79 -10.73 -12.01
CA ALA A 67 3.22 -10.44 -11.90
C ALA A 67 3.81 -11.18 -10.69
N ALA A 68 5.10 -11.53 -10.78
CA ALA A 68 5.81 -12.07 -9.63
C ALA A 68 5.88 -11.02 -8.52
N PHE A 69 5.58 -11.42 -7.28
CA PHE A 69 5.71 -10.54 -6.13
C PHE A 69 7.15 -10.56 -5.59
N GLY A 70 7.64 -9.40 -5.17
CA GLY A 70 8.91 -9.26 -4.47
C GLY A 70 8.76 -9.37 -2.95
N GLU A 71 9.89 -9.24 -2.26
CA GLU A 71 9.93 -9.00 -0.81
C GLU A 71 10.20 -7.52 -0.53
N LEU A 72 10.01 -7.08 0.71
CA LEU A 72 10.41 -5.73 1.11
C LEU A 72 11.93 -5.60 0.99
N VAL A 73 12.38 -4.52 0.37
CA VAL A 73 13.78 -4.10 0.35
C VAL A 73 14.16 -3.62 1.75
N GLU A 74 15.16 -4.27 2.35
CA GLU A 74 15.71 -3.87 3.64
C GLU A 74 16.91 -2.92 3.49
N PRO A 75 17.10 -1.95 4.42
CA PRO A 75 16.25 -1.67 5.59
C PRO A 75 14.98 -0.91 5.20
N VAL A 76 13.84 -1.32 5.77
CA VAL A 76 12.55 -0.67 5.51
C VAL A 76 12.44 0.61 6.32
N THR A 77 12.47 1.76 5.63
CA THR A 77 12.29 3.09 6.22
C THR A 77 11.05 3.73 5.62
N ALA A 78 10.00 3.92 6.41
CA ALA A 78 8.78 4.58 5.93
C ALA A 78 9.04 6.08 5.71
N ALA A 79 8.53 6.60 4.60
CA ALA A 79 8.45 8.04 4.39
C ALA A 79 7.42 8.66 5.35
N TRP A 80 6.24 8.04 5.45
CA TRP A 80 5.15 8.49 6.31
C TRP A 80 4.10 7.40 6.55
N THR A 81 3.14 7.66 7.44
CA THR A 81 1.99 6.78 7.72
C THR A 81 0.80 7.16 6.85
N VAL A 82 0.18 6.18 6.19
CA VAL A 82 -0.95 6.42 5.30
C VAL A 82 -2.23 6.65 6.11
N GLY A 83 -2.87 7.80 5.91
CA GLY A 83 -4.20 8.10 6.45
C GLY A 83 -5.31 7.67 5.49
N ARG A 84 -5.11 7.90 4.19
CA ARG A 84 -6.13 7.62 3.16
C ARG A 84 -5.54 6.86 1.97
N LEU A 85 -6.30 5.88 1.49
CA LEU A 85 -6.04 5.18 0.23
C LEU A 85 -7.20 5.41 -0.73
N ALA A 86 -6.88 5.69 -1.99
CA ALA A 86 -7.82 5.77 -3.09
C ALA A 86 -7.26 5.04 -4.31
N THR A 87 -8.14 4.62 -5.21
CA THR A 87 -7.76 4.04 -6.50
C THR A 87 -8.51 4.73 -7.61
N GLY A 88 -7.80 5.08 -8.68
CA GLY A 88 -8.37 5.47 -9.97
C GLY A 88 -8.00 4.47 -11.04
N MET A 89 -8.68 4.49 -12.19
CA MET A 89 -8.38 3.62 -13.31
C MET A 89 -8.50 4.37 -14.62
N ASP A 90 -7.51 4.19 -15.49
CA ASP A 90 -7.56 4.53 -16.90
C ASP A 90 -7.77 3.23 -17.69
N THR A 91 -9.01 3.01 -18.14
CA THR A 91 -9.41 1.78 -18.83
C THR A 91 -8.84 1.68 -20.25
N GLU A 92 -8.56 2.81 -20.90
CA GLU A 92 -7.94 2.83 -22.23
C GLU A 92 -6.45 2.49 -22.12
N GLY A 93 -5.78 3.08 -21.13
CA GLY A 93 -4.38 2.80 -20.81
C GLY A 93 -4.15 1.45 -20.12
N LYS A 94 -5.20 0.81 -19.58
CA LYS A 94 -5.12 -0.37 -18.70
C LYS A 94 -4.21 -0.15 -17.49
N VAL A 95 -4.34 1.02 -16.89
CA VAL A 95 -3.55 1.44 -15.74
C VAL A 95 -4.46 1.68 -14.56
N ILE A 96 -4.12 1.10 -13.42
CA ILE A 96 -4.74 1.40 -12.13
C ILE A 96 -3.80 2.33 -11.37
N VAL A 97 -4.31 3.44 -10.87
CA VAL A 97 -3.54 4.40 -10.07
C VAL A 97 -3.93 4.25 -8.62
N VAL A 98 -2.99 3.82 -7.77
CA VAL A 98 -3.15 3.84 -6.33
C VAL A 98 -2.64 5.18 -5.80
N VAL A 99 -3.48 5.88 -5.04
CA VAL A 99 -3.14 7.13 -4.37
C VAL A 99 -3.14 6.88 -2.87
N ALA A 100 -2.02 7.16 -2.22
CA ALA A 100 -1.88 7.16 -0.77
C ALA A 100 -1.60 8.58 -0.31
N ASP A 101 -2.35 9.03 0.69
CA ASP A 101 -2.12 10.31 1.38
C ASP A 101 -1.65 10.03 2.80
N GLU A 102 -0.67 10.82 3.24
CA GLU A 102 -0.22 10.85 4.62
C GLU A 102 -1.38 11.16 5.58
N ILE A 103 -1.34 10.58 6.77
CA ILE A 103 -2.22 10.97 7.86
C ILE A 103 -1.74 12.30 8.43
N ASP A 104 -2.64 13.28 8.53
CA ASP A 104 -2.32 14.53 9.21
C ASP A 104 -2.25 14.26 10.72
N ASP A 105 -1.15 14.68 11.36
CA ASP A 105 -0.98 14.54 12.82
C ASP A 105 -1.99 15.39 13.61
N ASP A 106 -2.68 16.34 12.97
CA ASP A 106 -3.69 17.23 13.57
C ASP A 106 -5.11 16.63 13.62
N ASP A 107 -5.38 15.48 12.98
CA ASP A 107 -6.69 14.80 13.01
C ASP A 107 -6.99 14.10 14.36
N ASP A 108 -6.02 14.07 15.29
CA ASP A 108 -6.14 13.46 16.63
C ASP A 108 -6.42 14.50 17.75
N ASP A 109 -6.62 15.79 17.42
CA ASP A 109 -6.99 16.83 18.38
C ASP A 109 -8.52 17.09 18.38
N PRO A 110 -9.29 16.62 19.38
CA PRO A 110 -10.74 16.81 19.43
C PRO A 110 -11.18 18.27 19.66
N GLU A 111 -10.25 19.23 19.77
CA GLU A 111 -10.54 20.67 19.93
C GLU A 111 -10.36 21.49 18.63
N ALA A 112 -10.23 20.86 17.46
CA ALA A 112 -10.23 21.56 16.16
C ALA A 112 -11.63 22.05 15.72
N ASP A 113 -12.39 22.62 16.64
CA ASP A 113 -13.54 23.48 16.34
C ASP A 113 -13.06 24.94 16.46
N THR A 114 -12.67 25.56 15.35
CA THR A 114 -12.61 27.04 15.31
C THR A 114 -12.86 27.60 13.91
N ASP A 115 -14.12 27.98 13.68
CA ASP A 115 -14.56 29.19 12.97
C ASP A 115 -13.58 29.85 11.96
N ALA A 116 -13.24 29.16 10.87
CA ALA A 116 -12.58 29.77 9.72
C ALA A 116 -13.35 29.48 8.43
N ALA A 117 -14.50 30.13 8.26
CA ALA A 117 -15.11 30.34 6.95
C ALA A 117 -14.26 31.32 6.12
N GLY A 118 -13.06 30.88 5.73
CA GLY A 118 -12.36 31.38 4.56
C GLY A 118 -12.56 30.36 3.44
N GLU A 119 -12.71 30.80 2.20
CA GLU A 119 -12.66 29.90 1.05
C GLU A 119 -11.25 29.32 0.98
N ILE A 120 -11.03 28.19 1.65
CA ILE A 120 -9.78 27.42 1.57
C ILE A 120 -9.78 26.78 0.18
N SER A 121 -8.76 27.08 -0.62
CA SER A 121 -8.60 26.40 -1.91
C SER A 121 -8.34 24.92 -1.61
N PRO A 122 -8.86 23.95 -2.41
CA PRO A 122 -8.59 22.52 -2.21
C PRO A 122 -7.10 22.12 -2.32
N GLU A 123 -6.23 23.10 -2.59
CA GLU A 123 -4.77 23.01 -2.60
C GLU A 123 -4.16 23.27 -1.21
N ASP A 124 -4.83 24.07 -0.36
CA ASP A 124 -4.38 24.47 0.98
C ASP A 124 -4.77 23.46 2.09
N GLU A 125 -5.65 22.50 1.80
CA GLU A 125 -5.98 21.36 2.70
C GLU A 125 -4.95 20.21 2.65
N ARG A 126 -3.96 20.26 1.75
CA ARG A 126 -2.96 19.18 1.59
C ARG A 126 -1.67 19.51 2.31
N ALA A 127 -1.65 19.40 3.63
CA ALA A 127 -0.43 19.63 4.42
C ALA A 127 0.54 18.42 4.40
N GLY A 128 0.03 17.21 4.18
CA GLY A 128 0.78 15.95 4.14
C GLY A 128 1.30 15.51 2.77
N GLY A 129 2.17 14.49 2.78
CA GLY A 129 2.76 13.89 1.59
C GLY A 129 1.81 12.98 0.81
N ARG A 130 2.02 12.86 -0.50
CA ARG A 130 1.21 12.01 -1.38
C ARG A 130 2.05 11.08 -2.24
N ALA A 131 1.65 9.82 -2.33
CA ALA A 131 2.19 8.86 -3.29
C ALA A 131 1.14 8.49 -4.35
N ARG A 132 1.49 8.63 -5.64
CA ARG A 132 0.74 8.09 -6.78
C ARG A 132 1.54 6.96 -7.40
N ILE A 133 0.93 5.79 -7.54
CA ILE A 133 1.61 4.59 -8.02
C ILE A 133 0.76 4.00 -9.13
N HIS A 134 1.29 4.01 -10.35
CA HIS A 134 0.64 3.49 -11.54
C HIS A 134 0.96 2.01 -11.70
N LEU A 135 -0.06 1.17 -11.77
CA LEU A 135 0.07 -0.27 -11.87
C LEU A 135 -0.52 -0.76 -13.18
N ASP A 136 0.18 -1.64 -13.86
CA ASP A 136 -0.46 -2.51 -14.85
C ASP A 136 -1.32 -3.58 -14.16
N TYR A 137 -2.20 -4.22 -14.93
CA TYR A 137 -3.13 -5.22 -14.38
C TYR A 137 -2.41 -6.45 -13.81
N ALA A 138 -1.26 -6.84 -14.38
CA ALA A 138 -0.48 -7.96 -13.88
C ALA A 138 0.08 -7.68 -12.49
N THR A 139 0.62 -6.49 -12.27
CA THR A 139 1.17 -6.02 -10.99
C THR A 139 0.07 -5.84 -9.95
N ALA A 140 -1.06 -5.23 -10.33
CA ALA A 140 -2.21 -5.11 -9.46
C ALA A 140 -2.73 -6.48 -8.99
N LEU A 141 -2.81 -7.47 -9.89
CA LEU A 141 -3.23 -8.83 -9.57
C LEU A 141 -2.25 -9.53 -8.64
N GLY A 142 -0.94 -9.44 -8.94
CA GLY A 142 0.12 -10.02 -8.11
C GLY A 142 0.13 -9.45 -6.70
N PHE A 143 -0.02 -8.13 -6.58
CA PHE A 143 -0.17 -7.46 -5.29
C PHE A 143 -1.41 -7.94 -4.55
N ALA A 144 -2.59 -7.93 -5.17
CA ALA A 144 -3.84 -8.28 -4.51
C ALA A 144 -3.79 -9.70 -3.92
N GLN A 145 -3.32 -10.68 -4.70
CA GLN A 145 -3.16 -12.06 -4.25
C GLN A 145 -2.18 -12.17 -3.07
N GLN A 146 -1.02 -11.50 -3.16
CA GLN A 146 0.00 -11.54 -2.13
C GLN A 146 -0.45 -10.85 -0.83
N ALA A 147 -1.08 -9.68 -0.95
CA ALA A 147 -1.56 -8.89 0.17
C ALA A 147 -2.69 -9.61 0.94
N LEU A 148 -3.62 -10.26 0.24
CA LEU A 148 -4.66 -11.10 0.88
C LEU A 148 -4.02 -12.26 1.65
N LEU A 149 -3.07 -12.97 1.04
CA LEU A 149 -2.33 -14.03 1.72
C LEU A 149 -1.58 -13.51 2.95
N LEU A 150 -0.97 -12.33 2.88
CA LEU A 150 -0.27 -11.71 4.00
C LEU A 150 -1.21 -11.41 5.17
N VAL A 151 -2.37 -10.82 4.90
CA VAL A 151 -3.37 -10.43 5.91
C VAL A 151 -4.03 -11.66 6.54
N GLU A 152 -4.38 -12.67 5.73
CA GLU A 152 -4.97 -13.94 6.18
C GLU A 152 -3.97 -14.78 6.98
N LYS A 153 -2.76 -15.00 6.43
CA LYS A 153 -1.69 -15.73 7.11
C LYS A 153 -1.12 -14.98 8.31
N GLY A 154 -1.35 -13.67 8.42
CA GLY A 154 -1.14 -12.92 9.66
C GLY A 154 -1.91 -13.46 10.86
N ARG A 155 -2.92 -14.33 10.64
CA ARG A 155 -3.64 -15.07 11.68
C ARG A 155 -3.01 -16.43 12.04
N ASP A 156 -2.17 -17.02 11.18
CA ASP A 156 -1.76 -18.44 11.25
C ASP A 156 -0.25 -18.72 11.02
N PHE A 157 0.58 -17.71 10.77
CA PHE A 157 2.04 -17.90 10.63
C PHE A 157 2.77 -18.16 11.97
N GLY A 158 2.04 -18.23 13.09
CA GLY A 158 2.57 -18.52 14.43
C GLY A 158 2.85 -19.99 14.72
N MET A 159 2.51 -20.94 13.83
CA MET A 159 2.72 -22.39 14.06
C MET A 159 3.59 -23.09 13.01
N ARG A 160 4.46 -22.38 12.29
CA ARG A 160 5.46 -23.02 11.40
C ARG A 160 6.89 -22.54 11.59
N ASN A 161 7.34 -22.45 12.85
CA ASN A 161 8.75 -22.54 13.18
C ASN A 161 9.00 -23.85 13.95
N GLY A 162 9.52 -24.90 13.29
CA GLY A 162 10.14 -26.01 14.02
C GLY A 162 10.02 -27.46 13.51
N HIS A 163 10.01 -27.77 12.21
CA HIS A 163 10.40 -29.12 11.78
C HIS A 163 11.61 -29.10 10.84
N ARG A 164 12.77 -29.25 11.47
CA ARG A 164 14.04 -29.65 10.86
C ARG A 164 13.80 -30.98 10.12
N PRO A 165 14.29 -31.18 8.88
CA PRO A 165 14.23 -32.49 8.24
C PRO A 165 15.02 -33.52 9.07
N PRO A 166 14.61 -34.79 9.11
CA PRO A 166 15.34 -35.81 9.84
C PRO A 166 16.75 -35.93 9.25
N LYS A 167 17.76 -35.78 10.11
CA LYS A 167 19.11 -36.22 9.77
C LYS A 167 19.12 -37.75 9.77
N THR A 168 19.85 -38.27 8.80
CA THR A 168 20.08 -39.67 8.42
C THR A 168 20.39 -40.58 9.61
#